data_AF-A0A1N7BYN9-F1
#
_entry.id   AF-A0A1N7BYN9-F1
#
_cell.length_a   1.000
_cell.length_b   1.000
_cell.length_c   1.000
_cell.angle_alpha   90.00
_cell.angle_beta   90.00
_cell.angle_gamma   90.00
#
_symmetry.space_group_name_H-M   'P 1'
#
loop_
_entity.id
_entity.type
_entity.pdbx_description
1 polymer ?
#
loop_
_entity_poly.entity_id
_entity_poly.type
_entity_poly.pdbx_seq_one_letter_code
_entity_poly.pdbx_strand_id
1 'polypeptide(L)'
;MEIGLETPWLHDDRLIAEITVRQALERLDATHREIIELVDLAGFRYAEAAEILGVPVGTVMSRLSRARLSLLDEIGGRNVTPFPTGRRHVG
;
A
#
# COMPACT_ATOMS: atom_id res chain seq x y z
N MET A 1 6.88 37.69 24.00
CA MET A 1 6.48 36.41 24.62
C MET A 1 6.17 35.47 23.47
N GLU A 2 7.21 34.82 22.95
CA GLU A 2 7.10 33.77 21.94
C GLU A 2 6.48 32.54 22.59
N ILE A 3 5.23 32.25 22.22
CA ILE A 3 4.69 30.92 22.42
C ILE A 3 5.20 30.12 21.22
N GLY A 4 6.37 29.51 21.38
CA GLY A 4 6.92 28.53 20.44
C GLY A 4 6.02 27.31 20.43
N LEU A 5 4.92 27.39 19.69
CA LEU A 5 4.11 26.24 19.35
C LEU A 5 4.79 25.51 18.19
N GLU A 6 5.87 24.80 18.51
CA GLU A 6 6.39 23.75 17.64
C GLU A 6 5.33 22.63 17.63
N THR A 7 4.41 22.77 16.69
CA THR A 7 3.39 21.82 16.21
C THR A 7 3.33 20.47 16.95
N PRO A 8 2.57 20.35 18.06
CA PRO A 8 2.41 19.08 18.77
C PRO A 8 1.55 18.03 18.03
N TRP A 9 0.93 18.41 16.90
CA TRP A 9 -0.07 17.60 16.19
C TRP A 9 0.17 17.45 14.68
N LEU A 10 1.38 17.72 14.18
CA LEU A 10 1.82 17.06 12.95
C LEU A 10 2.24 15.64 13.34
N HIS A 11 1.30 14.70 13.38
CA HIS A 11 1.74 13.36 13.03
C HIS A 11 2.29 13.50 11.62
N ASP A 12 3.56 13.14 11.41
CA ASP A 12 4.10 13.07 10.06
C ASP A 12 3.12 12.19 9.26
N ASP A 13 2.39 12.77 8.31
CA ASP A 13 1.38 12.06 7.52
C ASP A 13 1.99 10.80 6.90
N ARG A 14 3.30 10.82 6.68
CA ARG A 14 4.10 9.68 6.28
C ARG A 14 4.15 8.56 7.32
N LEU A 15 4.39 8.88 8.60
CA LEU A 15 4.39 7.88 9.68
C LEU A 15 3.01 7.22 9.81
N ILE A 16 1.93 8.01 9.70
CA ILE A 16 0.56 7.48 9.73
C ILE A 16 0.29 6.59 8.52
N ALA A 17 0.72 7.01 7.33
CA ALA A 17 0.60 6.20 6.12
C ALA A 17 1.38 4.88 6.24
N GLU A 18 2.62 4.91 6.73
CA GLU A 18 3.45 3.72 6.94
C GLU A 18 2.81 2.74 7.93
N ILE A 19 2.28 3.23 9.06
CA ILE A 19 1.56 2.41 10.04
C ILE A 19 0.31 1.79 9.40
N THR A 20 -0.45 2.58 8.64
CA THR A 20 -1.70 2.13 7.98
C THR A 20 -1.41 1.03 6.96
N VAL A 21 -0.42 1.21 6.09
CA VAL A 21 -0.02 0.21 5.09
C VAL A 21 0.45 -1.07 5.77
N ARG A 22 1.27 -0.96 6.84
CA ARG A 22 1.76 -2.12 7.58
C ARG A 22 0.61 -2.93 8.18
N GLN A 23 -0.33 -2.26 8.85
CA GLN A 23 -1.51 -2.92 9.42
C GLN A 23 -2.40 -3.56 8.35
N ALA A 24 -2.57 -2.90 7.19
CA ALA A 24 -3.34 -3.46 6.09
C ALA A 24 -2.70 -4.72 5.50
N LEU A 25 -1.36 -4.73 5.33
CA LEU A 25 -0.62 -5.93 4.90
C LEU A 25 -0.81 -7.09 5.88
N GLU A 26 -0.78 -6.83 7.19
CA GLU A 26 -1.00 -7.83 8.24
C GLU A 26 -2.42 -8.43 8.25
N ARG A 27 -3.40 -7.75 7.64
CA ARG A 27 -4.79 -8.24 7.52
C ARG A 27 -5.05 -9.03 6.23
N LEU A 28 -4.20 -8.91 5.22
CA LEU A 28 -4.30 -9.73 4.01
C LEU A 28 -4.14 -11.21 4.32
N ASP A 29 -4.81 -12.05 3.53
CA ASP A 29 -4.49 -13.47 3.48
C ASP A 29 -3.02 -13.69 3.09
N ALA A 30 -2.45 -14.79 3.59
CA ALA A 30 -1.03 -15.07 3.46
C ALA A 30 -0.56 -15.09 2.00
N THR A 31 -1.38 -15.60 1.08
CA THR A 31 -1.03 -15.71 -0.34
C THR A 31 -0.98 -14.34 -1.03
N HIS A 32 -1.88 -13.42 -0.69
CA HIS A 32 -1.83 -12.04 -1.18
C HIS A 32 -0.71 -11.23 -0.54
N ARG A 33 -0.45 -11.40 0.75
CA ARG A 33 0.67 -10.73 1.43
C ARG A 33 2.01 -11.14 0.81
N GLU A 34 2.24 -12.45 0.69
CA GLU A 34 3.49 -13.01 0.19
C GLU A 34 3.84 -12.49 -1.21
N ILE A 35 2.85 -12.37 -2.12
CA ILE A 35 3.14 -11.86 -3.46
C ILE A 35 3.47 -10.35 -3.47
N ILE A 36 2.87 -9.56 -2.58
CA ILE A 36 3.20 -8.14 -2.44
C ILE A 36 4.59 -7.98 -1.83
N GLU A 37 4.92 -8.76 -0.82
CA GLU A 37 6.25 -8.74 -0.18
C GLU A 37 7.35 -9.04 -1.20
N LEU A 38 7.18 -10.07 -2.03
CA LEU A 38 8.17 -10.43 -3.05
C LEU A 38 8.31 -9.34 -4.12
N VAL A 39 7.20 -8.87 -4.69
CA VAL A 39 7.27 -8.01 -5.88
C VAL A 39 7.39 -6.53 -5.52
N ASP A 40 6.50 -6.02 -4.67
CA ASP A 40 6.38 -4.59 -4.41
C ASP A 40 7.35 -4.11 -3.32
N LEU A 41 7.69 -4.97 -2.35
CA LEU A 41 8.60 -4.62 -1.26
C LEU A 41 10.04 -5.08 -1.50
N ALA A 42 10.24 -6.34 -1.91
CA ALA A 42 11.56 -6.89 -2.17
C ALA A 42 12.05 -6.65 -3.61
N GLY A 43 11.18 -6.22 -4.52
CA GLY A 43 11.56 -5.82 -5.88
C GLY A 43 11.87 -6.99 -6.83
N PHE A 44 11.45 -8.21 -6.52
CA PHE A 44 11.63 -9.36 -7.41
C PHE A 44 10.84 -9.16 -8.71
N ARG A 45 11.43 -9.58 -9.83
CA ARG A 45 10.73 -9.64 -11.11
C ARG A 45 9.70 -10.76 -11.07
N TYR A 46 8.66 -10.66 -11.90
CA TYR A 46 7.59 -11.67 -11.92
C TYR A 46 8.08 -13.11 -12.18
N ALA A 47 9.15 -13.27 -12.96
CA ALA A 47 9.75 -14.58 -13.21
C ALA A 47 10.44 -15.16 -11.96
N GLU A 48 11.16 -14.33 -11.21
CA GLU A 48 11.83 -14.74 -9.96
C GLU A 48 10.79 -15.07 -8.87
N ALA A 49 9.75 -14.25 -8.75
CA ALA A 49 8.63 -14.54 -7.85
C ALA A 49 7.89 -15.83 -8.25
N ALA A 50 7.74 -16.11 -9.55
CA ALA A 50 7.14 -17.34 -10.05
C ALA A 50 7.96 -18.58 -9.67
N GLU A 51 9.28 -18.50 -9.78
CA GLU A 51 10.21 -19.55 -9.37
C GLU A 51 10.15 -19.80 -7.85
N ILE A 52 10.20 -18.73 -7.04
CA ILE A 52 10.12 -18.80 -5.57
C ILE A 52 8.80 -19.46 -5.12
N LEU A 53 7.69 -19.09 -5.75
CA LEU A 53 6.36 -19.55 -5.36
C LEU A 53 5.94 -20.88 -6.02
N GLY A 54 6.73 -21.38 -6.98
CA GLY A 54 6.39 -22.60 -7.72
C GLY A 54 5.11 -22.50 -8.55
N VAL A 55 4.79 -21.32 -9.10
CA VAL A 55 3.56 -21.08 -9.89
C VAL A 55 3.87 -20.42 -11.24
N PRO A 56 2.98 -20.51 -12.24
CA PRO A 56 3.18 -19.83 -13.52
C PRO A 56 3.27 -18.30 -13.38
N VAL A 57 4.05 -17.63 -14.25
CA VAL A 57 4.16 -16.16 -14.29
C VAL A 57 2.80 -15.48 -14.49
N GLY A 58 1.90 -16.06 -15.29
CA GLY A 58 0.52 -15.55 -15.43
C GLY A 58 -0.29 -15.61 -14.12
N THR A 59 -0.02 -16.62 -13.28
CA THR A 59 -0.58 -16.72 -11.93
C THR A 59 -0.04 -15.62 -11.04
N VAL A 60 1.28 -15.33 -11.09
CA VAL A 60 1.89 -14.21 -10.37
C VAL A 60 1.21 -12.89 -10.74
N MET A 61 1.08 -12.58 -12.03
CA MET A 61 0.44 -11.33 -12.48
C MET A 61 -1.01 -11.22 -11.99
N SER A 62 -1.81 -12.29 -12.14
CA SER A 62 -3.22 -12.26 -11.74
C SER A 62 -3.40 -12.23 -10.21
N ARG A 63 -2.54 -12.93 -9.46
CA ARG A 63 -2.54 -12.96 -8.00
C ARG A 63 -2.10 -11.61 -7.43
N LEU A 64 -1.03 -11.01 -7.97
CA LEU A 64 -0.56 -9.68 -7.56
C LEU A 64 -1.62 -8.60 -7.80
N SER A 65 -2.32 -8.66 -8.94
CA SER A 65 -3.42 -7.74 -9.24
C SER A 65 -4.52 -7.82 -8.16
N ARG A 66 -4.99 -9.03 -7.82
CA ARG A 66 -5.99 -9.24 -6.77
C ARG A 66 -5.47 -8.82 -5.39
N ALA A 67 -4.23 -9.17 -5.07
CA ALA A 67 -3.59 -8.80 -3.81
C ALA A 67 -3.55 -7.28 -3.61
N ARG A 68 -3.19 -6.51 -4.64
CA ARG A 68 -3.17 -5.04 -4.58
C ARG A 68 -4.57 -4.46 -4.39
N LEU A 69 -5.60 -5.05 -5.01
CA LEU A 69 -6.99 -4.65 -4.77
C LEU A 69 -7.41 -4.92 -3.32
N SER A 70 -7.09 -6.10 -2.80
CA SER A 70 -7.34 -6.43 -1.39
C SER A 70 -6.58 -5.50 -0.44
N LEU A 71 -5.34 -5.13 -0.76
CA LEU A 71 -4.56 -4.19 0.05
C LEU A 71 -5.21 -2.80 0.07
N LEU A 72 -5.70 -2.33 -1.07
CA LEU A 72 -6.41 -1.05 -1.16
C LEU A 72 -7.71 -1.06 -0.34
N ASP A 73 -8.46 -2.17 -0.36
CA ASP A 73 -9.67 -2.33 0.46
C ASP A 73 -9.33 -2.34 1.96
N GLU A 74 -8.23 -3.01 2.35
CA GLU A 74 -7.74 -3.04 3.72
C GLU A 74 -7.22 -1.69 4.22
N ILE A 75 -6.59 -0.88 3.35
CA ILE A 75 -6.12 0.47 3.67
C ILE A 75 -7.30 1.43 3.82
N GLY A 76 -8.24 1.40 2.88
CA GLY A 76 -9.34 2.36 2.84
C GLY A 76 -10.61 1.94 3.56
N GLY A 77 -10.66 0.74 4.13
CA GLY A 77 -11.75 0.17 4.92
C GLY A 77 -13.14 0.68 4.50
N ARG A 78 -13.78 0.06 3.49
CA ARG A 78 -15.14 0.45 3.05
C ARG A 78 -15.35 1.93 2.69
N ASN A 79 -14.34 2.78 2.57
CA ASN A 79 -14.44 4.15 2.06
C ASN A 79 -13.07 4.69 1.61
N VAL A 80 -12.48 4.09 0.56
CA VAL A 80 -11.48 4.84 -0.24
C VAL A 80 -12.26 5.90 -1.03
N THR A 81 -12.32 7.13 -0.52
CA THR A 81 -12.67 8.28 -1.37
C THR A 81 -11.37 8.82 -1.94
N PRO A 82 -11.13 8.75 -3.26
CA PRO A 82 -9.94 9.35 -3.85
C PRO A 82 -9.86 10.83 -3.45
N PHE A 83 -8.70 11.27 -2.96
CA PHE A 83 -8.46 12.70 -2.79
C PHE A 83 -8.64 13.37 -4.15
N PRO A 84 -9.53 14.37 -4.29
CA PRO A 84 -9.62 15.13 -5.52
C PRO A 84 -8.33 15.93 -5.66
N THR A 85 -7.41 15.42 -6.47
CA THR A 85 -6.18 16.12 -6.84
C THR A 85 -6.58 17.41 -7.55
N GLY A 86 -6.53 18.51 -6.81
CA GLY A 86 -7.02 19.80 -7.25
C GLY A 86 -6.33 20.27 -8.53
N ARG A 87 -7.13 20.57 -9.56
CA ARG A 87 -6.88 21.74 -10.40
C ARG A 87 -7.79 22.85 -9.91
N ARG A 88 -7.27 23.67 -8.99
CA ARG A 88 -7.63 25.09 -8.97
C ARG A 88 -6.79 25.75 -10.07
N HIS A 89 -7.36 25.90 -11.25
CA HIS A 89 -7.04 27.08 -12.04
C HIS A 89 -7.93 28.19 -11.51
N VAL A 90 -7.33 29.02 -10.66
CA VAL A 90 -7.72 30.41 -10.49
C VAL A 90 -7.38 31.12 -11.81
N GLY A 91 -8.42 31.65 -12.44
CA GLY A 91 -8.40 32.50 -13.62
C GLY A 91 -9.75 33.19 -13.71
#